data_AF-A0A3C1WGA0-F1
#
_entry.id   AF-A0A3C1WGA0-F1
#
_cell.length_a   1.000
_cell.length_b   1.000
_cell.length_c   1.000
_cell.angle_alpha   90.00
_cell.angle_beta   90.00
_cell.angle_gamma   90.00
#
_symmetry.space_group_name_H-M   'P 1'
#
loop_
_entity.id
_entity.type
_entity.pdbx_description
1 polymer ?
#
loop_
_entity_poly.entity_id
_entity_poly.type
_entity_poly.pdbx_seq_one_letter_code
_entity_poly.pdbx_strand_id
1 'polypeptide(L)'
;MSERMDAGNLDETLARLDQLIENTQDVERIRSGLGMRLALSMARELQAGKPLGSETSALVAGWTERFGKDTVEIAVGVARQFLTRNEELLKDFGTRLGIKNPGDGNAS
;
A
#
# COMPACT_ATOMS: atom_id res chain seq x y z
N MET A 1 10.95 -23.52 7.65
CA MET A 1 9.51 -23.19 7.67
C MET A 1 9.36 -21.90 6.88
N SER A 2 9.25 -22.04 5.55
CA SER A 2 9.15 -20.90 4.64
C SER A 2 7.68 -20.54 4.52
N GLU A 3 7.20 -19.70 5.43
CA GLU A 3 5.90 -19.06 5.27
C GLU A 3 6.01 -18.12 4.07
N ARG A 4 5.57 -18.61 2.92
CA ARG A 4 5.15 -17.76 1.81
C ARG A 4 4.15 -16.78 2.42
N MET A 5 4.49 -15.50 2.49
CA MET A 5 3.48 -14.49 2.78
C MET A 5 2.64 -14.38 1.51
N ASP A 6 1.69 -15.30 1.36
CA ASP A 6 0.74 -15.38 0.26
C ASP A 6 -0.12 -14.11 0.21
N ALA A 7 -0.66 -13.77 -0.96
CA ALA A 7 -1.52 -12.61 -1.20
C ALA A 7 -2.70 -12.48 -0.22
N GLY A 8 -3.11 -13.56 0.46
CA GLY A 8 -4.06 -13.52 1.58
C GLY A 8 -3.61 -12.63 2.73
N ASN A 9 -2.31 -12.55 3.00
CA ASN A 9 -1.75 -11.70 4.05
C ASN A 9 -1.82 -10.21 3.70
N LEU A 10 -1.75 -9.84 2.42
CA LEU A 10 -1.87 -8.45 2.00
C LEU A 10 -3.31 -7.95 2.14
N ASP A 11 -4.29 -8.73 1.67
CA ASP A 11 -5.71 -8.36 1.79
C ASP A 11 -6.14 -8.29 3.26
N GLU A 12 -5.69 -9.25 4.09
CA GLU A 12 -5.87 -9.17 5.54
C GLU A 12 -5.17 -7.95 6.18
N THR A 13 -3.97 -7.60 5.72
CA THR A 13 -3.25 -6.41 6.21
C THR A 13 -3.99 -5.13 5.86
N LEU A 14 -4.53 -5.03 4.65
CA LEU A 14 -5.36 -3.90 4.23
C LEU A 14 -6.64 -3.83 5.08
N ALA A 15 -7.32 -4.95 5.30
CA ALA A 15 -8.52 -5.01 6.13
C ALA A 15 -8.25 -4.60 7.59
N ARG A 16 -7.12 -5.04 8.17
CA ARG A 16 -6.70 -4.61 9.52
C ARG A 16 -6.40 -3.13 9.58
N LEU A 17 -5.76 -2.57 8.55
CA LEU A 17 -5.52 -1.13 8.46
C LEU A 17 -6.84 -0.36 8.38
N ASP A 18 -7.78 -0.81 7.55
CA ASP A 18 -9.10 -0.20 7.46
C ASP A 18 -9.81 -0.21 8.83
N GLN A 19 -9.81 -1.34 9.55
CA GLN A 19 -10.35 -1.40 10.91
C GLN A 19 -9.63 -0.46 11.90
N LEU A 20 -8.31 -0.35 11.83
CA LEU A 20 -7.56 0.55 12.71
C LEU A 20 -7.88 2.02 12.44
N ILE A 21 -8.06 2.39 11.17
CA ILE A 21 -8.42 3.75 10.77
C ILE A 21 -9.86 4.08 11.20
N GLU A 22 -10.79 3.13 11.07
CA GLU A 22 -12.20 3.36 11.44
C GLU A 22 -12.44 3.40 12.95
N ASN A 23 -11.65 2.67 13.74
CA ASN A 23 -11.82 2.59 15.19
C ASN A 23 -11.03 3.65 15.97
N THR A 24 -10.30 4.54 15.28
CA THR A 24 -9.50 5.59 15.93
C THR A 24 -10.05 6.98 15.64
N GLN A 25 -9.97 7.86 16.63
CA GLN A 25 -10.25 9.30 16.48
C GLN A 25 -8.97 10.13 16.44
N ASP A 26 -7.81 9.48 16.58
CA ASP A 26 -6.51 10.13 16.56
C ASP A 26 -6.12 10.50 15.13
N VAL A 27 -6.01 11.79 14.87
CA VAL A 27 -5.79 12.34 13.54
C VAL A 27 -4.43 11.89 12.96
N GLU A 28 -3.40 11.73 13.79
CA GLU A 28 -2.09 11.28 13.32
C GLU A 28 -2.10 9.80 12.92
N ARG A 29 -2.82 8.97 13.67
CA ARG A 29 -3.05 7.56 13.33
C ARG A 29 -3.87 7.40 12.06
N ILE A 30 -4.90 8.23 11.86
CA ILE A 30 -5.68 8.25 10.61
C ILE A 30 -4.75 8.61 9.44
N ARG A 31 -3.99 9.70 9.54
CA ARG A 31 -3.06 10.15 8.48
C ARG A 31 -2.04 9.06 8.12
N SER A 32 -1.41 8.48 9.12
CA SER A 32 -0.39 7.43 8.93
C SER A 32 -1.01 6.13 8.38
N GLY A 33 -2.17 5.74 8.89
CA GLY A 33 -2.91 4.56 8.45
C GLY A 33 -3.36 4.68 6.99
N LEU A 34 -3.95 5.81 6.60
CA LEU A 34 -4.33 6.11 5.22
C LEU A 34 -3.10 6.08 4.30
N GLY A 35 -1.97 6.66 4.75
CA GLY A 35 -0.73 6.64 3.98
C GLY A 35 -0.18 5.23 3.76
N MET A 36 -0.18 4.39 4.79
CA MET A 36 0.26 2.99 4.69
C MET A 36 -0.69 2.17 3.81
N ARG A 37 -2.00 2.33 4.00
CA ARG A 37 -3.05 1.67 3.21
C ARG A 37 -2.96 2.04 1.73
N LEU A 38 -2.64 3.30 1.42
CA LEU A 38 -2.41 3.77 0.06
C LEU A 38 -1.14 3.18 -0.56
N ALA A 39 -0.01 3.24 0.16
CA ALA A 39 1.26 2.69 -0.32
C ALA A 39 1.15 1.19 -0.66
N LEU A 40 0.48 0.42 0.20
CA LEU A 40 0.28 -1.01 -0.02
C LEU A 40 -0.64 -1.30 -1.22
N SER A 41 -1.66 -0.48 -1.46
CA SER A 41 -2.47 -0.63 -2.67
C SER A 41 -1.78 -0.21 -3.94
N MET A 42 -0.99 0.86 -3.91
CA MET A 42 -0.15 1.25 -5.05
C MET A 42 0.88 0.16 -5.36
N ALA A 43 1.46 -0.46 -4.32
CA ALA A 43 2.31 -1.63 -4.50
C ALA A 43 1.52 -2.78 -5.17
N ARG A 44 0.29 -3.09 -4.73
CA ARG A 44 -0.57 -4.10 -5.38
C ARG A 44 -0.87 -3.77 -6.85
N GLU A 45 -1.13 -2.52 -7.19
CA GLU A 45 -1.35 -2.08 -8.58
C GLU A 45 -0.12 -2.40 -9.44
N LEU A 46 1.09 -2.07 -8.95
CA LEU A 46 2.35 -2.39 -9.62
C LEU A 46 2.52 -3.90 -9.82
N GLN A 47 2.17 -4.71 -8.81
CA GLN A 47 2.25 -6.17 -8.88
C GLN A 47 1.30 -6.76 -9.91
N ALA A 48 0.10 -6.17 -10.04
CA ALA A 48 -0.89 -6.56 -11.03
C ALA A 48 -0.57 -6.04 -12.45
N GLY A 49 0.55 -5.33 -12.64
CA GLY A 49 0.89 -4.68 -13.90
C GLY A 49 -0.06 -3.54 -14.28
N LYS A 50 -0.80 -3.00 -13.30
CA LYS A 50 -1.74 -1.90 -13.50
C LYS A 50 -1.01 -0.55 -13.40
N PRO A 51 -1.48 0.48 -14.12
CA PRO A 51 -1.02 1.84 -13.89
C PRO A 51 -1.26 2.27 -12.44
N LEU A 52 -0.29 2.96 -11.85
CA LEU A 52 -0.47 3.58 -10.53
C LEU A 52 -1.67 4.53 -10.55
N GLY A 53 -2.52 4.45 -9.53
CA GLY A 53 -3.73 5.27 -9.46
C GLY A 53 -4.96 4.61 -10.08
N SER A 54 -4.83 3.51 -10.82
CA SER A 54 -5.95 2.87 -11.52
C SER A 54 -7.14 2.52 -10.60
N GLU A 55 -6.85 2.14 -9.35
CA GLU A 55 -7.80 1.81 -8.29
C GLU A 55 -7.63 2.77 -7.11
N THR A 56 -6.39 3.18 -6.83
CA THR A 56 -6.07 4.04 -5.68
C THR A 56 -6.55 5.49 -5.84
N SER A 57 -6.73 6.01 -7.06
CA SER A 57 -7.25 7.37 -7.26
C SER A 57 -8.70 7.53 -6.79
N ALA A 58 -9.56 6.53 -7.04
CA ALA A 58 -10.95 6.54 -6.56
C ALA A 58 -11.01 6.44 -5.03
N LEU A 59 -10.09 5.66 -4.45
CA LEU A 59 -9.98 5.46 -3.01
C LEU A 59 -9.57 6.76 -2.28
N VAL A 60 -8.61 7.50 -2.83
CA VAL A 60 -8.19 8.83 -2.34
C VAL A 60 -9.31 9.87 -2.46
N ALA A 61 -10.10 9.82 -3.54
CA ALA A 61 -11.24 10.72 -3.72
C ALA A 61 -12.28 10.53 -2.60
N GLY A 62 -12.68 9.29 -2.31
CA GLY A 62 -13.64 8.99 -1.24
C GLY A 62 -13.11 9.36 0.16
N TRP A 63 -11.81 9.24 0.39
CA TRP A 63 -11.19 9.70 1.64
C TRP A 63 -11.22 11.22 1.81
N THR A 64 -11.14 11.96 0.71
CA THR A 64 -11.16 13.44 0.76
C THR A 64 -12.51 13.92 1.28
N GLU A 65 -13.59 13.26 0.89
CA GLU A 65 -14.93 13.53 1.41
C GLU A 65 -15.09 13.13 2.88
N ARG A 66 -14.48 12.01 3.30
CA ARG A 66 -14.65 11.44 4.65
C ARG A 66 -13.74 12.06 5.73
N PHE A 67 -12.48 12.36 5.39
CA PHE A 67 -11.43 12.76 6.34
C PHE A 67 -10.90 14.18 6.10
N GLY A 68 -11.32 14.82 5.01
CA GLY A 68 -10.89 16.16 4.62
C GLY A 68 -9.59 16.18 3.82
N LYS A 69 -9.47 17.18 2.95
CA LYS A 69 -8.36 17.34 2.00
C LYS A 69 -6.98 17.35 2.67
N ASP A 70 -6.81 18.13 3.74
CA ASP A 70 -5.54 18.26 4.47
C ASP A 70 -5.00 16.91 4.98
N THR A 71 -5.89 16.12 5.61
CA THR A 71 -5.57 14.78 6.11
C THR A 71 -5.12 13.86 4.99
N VAL A 72 -5.81 13.92 3.85
CA VAL A 72 -5.52 13.07 2.70
C VAL A 72 -4.24 13.49 2.00
N GLU A 73 -3.95 14.79 1.85
CA GLU A 73 -2.69 15.26 1.26
C GLU A 73 -1.48 14.82 2.11
N ILE A 74 -1.59 14.87 3.44
CA ILE A 74 -0.55 14.36 4.33
C ILE A 74 -0.39 12.84 4.16
N ALA A 75 -1.49 12.09 4.10
CA ALA A 75 -1.47 10.64 3.88
C ALA A 75 -0.81 10.27 2.54
N VAL A 76 -1.10 11.01 1.47
CA VAL A 76 -0.43 10.84 0.16
C VAL A 76 1.07 11.12 0.28
N GLY A 77 1.46 12.15 1.03
CA GLY A 77 2.86 12.44 1.35
C GLY A 77 3.55 11.29 2.09
N VAL A 78 2.88 10.67 3.07
CA VAL A 78 3.37 9.48 3.79
C VAL A 78 3.52 8.30 2.83
N ALA A 79 2.51 8.02 2.00
CA ALA A 79 2.54 6.93 1.03
C ALA A 79 3.70 7.09 0.05
N ARG A 80 3.89 8.31 -0.48
CA ARG A 80 4.99 8.62 -1.38
C ARG A 80 6.34 8.41 -0.70
N GLN A 81 6.52 8.88 0.54
CA GLN A 81 7.76 8.63 1.27
C GLN A 81 8.03 7.14 1.47
N PHE A 82 6.99 6.36 1.74
CA PHE A 82 7.08 4.91 1.89
C PHE A 82 7.54 4.22 0.60
N LEU A 83 7.03 4.66 -0.55
CA LEU A 83 7.42 4.13 -1.86
C LEU A 83 8.80 4.63 -2.33
N THR A 84 9.19 5.87 -1.98
CA THR A 84 10.40 6.51 -2.53
C THR A 84 11.64 6.24 -1.69
N ARG A 85 11.54 6.12 -0.36
CA ARG A 85 12.72 5.90 0.52
C ARG A 85 13.26 4.47 0.48
N ASN A 86 12.68 3.62 -0.33
CA ASN A 86 12.66 2.19 -0.11
C ASN A 86 12.52 1.45 -1.45
N GLU A 87 13.29 1.84 -2.47
CA GLU A 87 13.36 1.08 -3.74
C GLU A 87 13.79 -0.38 -3.50
N GLU A 88 14.71 -0.61 -2.56
CA GLU A 88 15.06 -1.94 -2.08
C GLU A 88 13.95 -2.59 -1.25
N LEU A 89 13.21 -1.84 -0.43
CA LEU A 89 12.10 -2.38 0.34
C LEU A 89 10.90 -2.71 -0.53
N LEU A 90 10.68 -2.05 -1.67
CA LEU A 90 9.67 -2.43 -2.66
C LEU A 90 10.04 -3.75 -3.35
N LYS A 91 11.33 -3.96 -3.64
CA LYS A 91 11.87 -5.25 -4.08
C LYS A 91 11.77 -6.34 -3.01
N ASP A 92 12.10 -6.02 -1.76
CA ASP A 92 12.07 -6.95 -0.63
C ASP A 92 10.63 -7.22 -0.18
N PHE A 93 9.73 -6.23 -0.19
CA PHE A 93 8.29 -6.42 -0.01
C PHE A 93 7.70 -7.27 -1.13
N GLY A 94 8.10 -7.02 -2.39
CA GLY A 94 7.73 -7.88 -3.49
C GLY A 94 8.19 -9.31 -3.21
N THR A 95 9.47 -9.51 -2.90
CA THR A 95 10.02 -10.84 -2.65
C THR A 95 9.36 -11.53 -1.44
N ARG A 96 9.11 -10.81 -0.35
CA ARG A 96 8.48 -11.31 0.89
C ARG A 96 7.01 -11.64 0.70
N LEU A 97 6.28 -10.84 -0.08
CA LEU A 97 4.88 -11.10 -0.48
C LEU A 97 4.75 -12.17 -1.60
N GLY A 98 5.83 -12.90 -1.92
CA GLY A 98 5.81 -14.00 -2.88
C GLY A 98 5.85 -13.56 -4.34
N ILE A 99 6.39 -12.39 -4.65
CA ILE A 99 6.39 -11.79 -5.99
C ILE A 99 7.67 -12.15 -6.71
N LYS A 100 7.53 -12.99 -7.73
CA LYS A 100 8.64 -13.38 -8.59
C LYS A 100 9.07 -12.17 -9.42
N ASN A 101 10.33 -11.79 -9.25
CA ASN A 101 10.97 -10.71 -9.97
C ASN A 101 10.93 -11.03 -11.48
N PRO A 102 10.47 -10.14 -12.38
CA PRO A 102 10.42 -10.40 -13.83
C PRO A 102 11.80 -10.49 -14.51
N GLY A 103 12.90 -10.56 -13.74
CA GLY A 103 14.25 -10.80 -14.24
C GLY A 103 14.75 -12.25 -14.11
N ASP A 104 14.02 -13.14 -13.43
CA ASP A 104 14.44 -14.55 -13.20
C ASP A 104 13.81 -15.53 -14.21
N GLY A 105 13.64 -15.03 -15.44
CA GLY A 105 13.13 -15.77 -16.56
C GLY A 105 14.06 -15.59 -17.74
N ASN A 106 14.90 -16.60 -17.97
CA ASN A 106 15.69 -16.86 -19.17
C ASN A 106 17.15 -16.34 -19.15
N ALA A 107 18.03 -17.18 -18.62
CA ALA A 107 19.26 -17.52 -19.33
C ALA A 107 19.31 -19.05 -19.41
N SER A 108 19.28 -19.54 -20.64
CA SER A 108 19.33 -20.96 -21.03
C SER A 108 20.61 -21.65 -20.58
#